data_AF-A0A7W5PR65-F1
#
_entry.id   AF-A0A7W5PR65-F1
#
_cell.length_a   1.000
_cell.length_b   1.000
_cell.length_c   1.000
_cell.angle_alpha   90.00
_cell.angle_beta   90.00
_cell.angle_gamma   90.00
#
_symmetry.space_group_name_H-M   'P 1'
#
loop_
_entity.id
_entity.type
_entity.pdbx_description
1 polymer ?
#
loop_
_entity_poly.entity_id
_entity_poly.type
_entity_poly.pdbx_seq_one_letter_code
_entity_poly.pdbx_strand_id
1 'polypeptide(L)'
;MTLDLNTLLAILAMAAATILTRVSGLVLIRYVEIDENRRMAIEAIPPAVLMAVIAPTAFATGWAETLACAVTAIAASRLPMLASVVLGVATVALLRAAGF
;
A
#
# COMPACT_ATOMS: atom_id res chain seq x y z
N MET A 1 8.14 -26.31 16.38
CA MET A 1 7.57 -25.72 15.14
C MET A 1 6.90 -26.85 14.37
N THR A 2 5.69 -27.23 14.80
CA THR A 2 4.86 -28.18 14.08
C THR A 2 4.16 -27.44 12.94
N LEU A 3 4.19 -27.99 11.74
CA LEU A 3 3.46 -27.43 10.61
C LEU A 3 1.98 -27.74 10.80
N ASP A 4 1.21 -26.73 11.21
CA ASP A 4 -0.25 -26.83 11.23
C ASP A 4 -0.77 -26.98 9.80
N LEU A 5 -1.46 -28.10 9.55
CA LEU A 5 -1.98 -28.44 8.22
C LEU A 5 -2.93 -27.35 7.69
N ASN A 6 -3.67 -26.70 8.59
CA ASN A 6 -4.52 -25.55 8.26
C ASN A 6 -3.73 -24.35 7.75
N THR A 7 -2.59 -24.02 8.37
CA THR A 7 -1.73 -22.91 7.95
C THR A 7 -1.12 -23.21 6.58
N LEU A 8 -0.68 -24.44 6.35
CA LEU A 8 -0.16 -24.87 5.05
C LEU A 8 -1.23 -24.77 3.95
N LEU A 9 -2.44 -25.26 4.21
CA LEU A 9 -3.57 -25.15 3.29
C LEU A 9 -3.95 -23.70 3.02
N ALA A 10 -3.96 -22.84 4.04
CA ALA A 10 -4.25 -21.41 3.88
C ALA A 10 -3.21 -20.71 2.98
N ILE A 11 -1.92 -20.98 3.18
CA ILE A 11 -0.86 -20.42 2.33
C ILE A 11 -1.01 -20.90 0.88
N LEU A 12 -1.26 -22.19 0.67
CA LEU A 12 -1.48 -22.74 -0.67
C LEU A 12 -2.72 -22.13 -1.34
N ALA A 13 -3.81 -21.92 -0.60
CA ALA A 13 -5.01 -21.27 -1.11
C ALA A 13 -4.75 -19.80 -1.49
N MET A 14 -4.05 -19.04 -0.64
CA MET A 14 -3.66 -17.66 -0.96
C MET A 14 -2.74 -17.60 -2.19
N ALA A 15 -1.78 -18.53 -2.30
CA ALA A 15 -0.89 -18.63 -3.44
C ALA A 15 -1.66 -18.94 -4.74
N ALA A 16 -2.58 -19.91 -4.69
CA ALA A 16 -3.44 -20.26 -5.83
C ALA A 16 -4.28 -19.06 -6.28
N ALA A 17 -4.93 -18.35 -5.35
CA ALA A 17 -5.71 -17.16 -5.66
C ALA A 17 -4.86 -16.03 -6.26
N THR A 18 -3.63 -15.83 -5.78
CA THR A 18 -2.69 -14.82 -6.29
C THR A 18 -2.25 -15.14 -7.72
N ILE A 19 -1.92 -16.41 -7.99
CA ILE A 19 -1.52 -16.85 -9.34
C ILE A 19 -2.71 -16.72 -10.29
N LEU A 20 -3.89 -17.17 -9.86
CA LEU A 20 -5.10 -17.09 -10.67
C LEU A 20 -5.41 -15.64 -11.06
N THR A 21 -5.43 -14.72 -10.10
CA THR A 21 -5.68 -13.29 -10.37
C THR A 21 -4.63 -12.66 -11.28
N ARG A 22 -3.34 -13.01 -11.14
CA ARG A 22 -2.29 -12.55 -12.07
C ARG A 22 -2.50 -13.08 -13.49
N VAL A 23 -2.72 -14.38 -13.64
CA VAL A 23 -2.88 -15.01 -14.96
C VAL A 23 -4.15 -14.50 -15.63
N SER A 24 -5.25 -14.38 -14.89
CA SER A 24 -6.49 -13.79 -15.39
C SER A 24 -6.28 -12.38 -15.94
N GLY A 25 -5.52 -11.51 -15.25
CA GLY A 25 -5.22 -10.17 -15.74
C GLY A 25 -4.44 -10.15 -17.07
N LEU A 26 -3.41 -11.00 -17.19
CA LEU A 26 -2.62 -11.14 -18.43
C LEU A 26 -3.46 -11.67 -19.59
N VAL A 27 -4.36 -12.60 -19.31
CA VAL A 27 -5.28 -13.18 -20.30
C VAL A 27 -6.35 -12.16 -20.71
N LEU A 28 -6.94 -11.43 -19.76
CA LEU A 28 -7.96 -10.40 -20.04
C LEU A 28 -7.45 -9.28 -20.93
N ILE A 29 -6.21 -8.81 -20.70
CA ILE A 29 -5.58 -7.75 -21.49
C ILE A 29 -5.43 -8.17 -22.96
N ARG A 30 -5.32 -9.46 -23.27
CA ARG A 30 -5.29 -9.94 -24.66
C ARG A 30 -6.65 -9.88 -25.38
N TYR A 31 -7.76 -9.85 -24.64
CA TYR A 31 -9.11 -9.84 -25.21
C TYR A 31 -9.80 -8.48 -25.13
N VAL A 32 -9.20 -7.49 -24.44
CA VAL A 32 -9.77 -6.16 -24.25
C VAL A 32 -8.91 -5.12 -24.94
N GLU A 33 -9.47 -4.45 -25.95
CA GLU A 33 -8.86 -3.24 -26.52
C GLU A 33 -8.92 -2.11 -25.48
N ILE A 34 -7.74 -1.68 -25.03
CA ILE A 34 -7.60 -0.61 -24.04
C ILE A 34 -7.51 0.72 -24.77
N ASP A 35 -8.62 1.45 -24.76
CA ASP A 35 -8.67 2.86 -25.17
C ASP A 35 -7.89 3.76 -24.21
N GLU A 36 -7.48 4.95 -24.66
CA GLU A 36 -6.62 5.87 -23.90
C GLU A 36 -7.22 6.24 -22.53
N ASN A 37 -8.55 6.43 -22.46
CA ASN A 37 -9.26 6.67 -21.20
C ASN A 37 -9.19 5.48 -20.22
N ARG A 38 -9.29 4.24 -20.73
CA ARG A 38 -9.22 3.04 -19.87
C ARG A 38 -7.81 2.83 -19.35
N ARG A 39 -6.79 3.18 -20.14
CA ARG A 39 -5.40 3.11 -19.73
C ARG A 39 -5.12 4.05 -18.56
N MET A 40 -5.58 5.31 -18.64
CA MET A 40 -5.47 6.27 -17.54
C MET A 40 -6.15 5.76 -16.26
N ALA A 41 -7.34 5.16 -16.39
CA ALA A 41 -8.03 4.58 -15.25
C ALA A 41 -7.24 3.44 -14.60
N ILE A 42 -6.65 2.53 -15.40
CA ILE A 42 -5.84 1.41 -14.90
C ILE A 42 -4.55 1.91 -14.22
N GLU A 43 -3.87 2.90 -14.80
CA GLU A 43 -2.65 3.50 -14.23
C GLU A 43 -2.93 4.21 -12.89
N ALA A 44 -4.16 4.66 -12.64
CA ALA A 44 -4.59 5.24 -11.37
C ALA A 44 -4.92 4.22 -10.27
N ILE A 45 -5.10 2.93 -10.60
CA ILE A 45 -5.48 1.89 -9.62
C ILE A 45 -4.38 1.69 -8.55
N PRO A 46 -3.09 1.50 -8.90
CA PRO A 46 -2.05 1.26 -7.89
C PRO A 46 -1.95 2.38 -6.82
N PRO A 47 -1.84 3.68 -7.18
CA PRO A 47 -1.77 4.72 -6.17
C PRO A 47 -3.08 4.85 -5.38
N ALA A 48 -4.24 4.62 -5.99
CA ALA A 48 -5.52 4.65 -5.29
C ALA A 48 -5.63 3.55 -4.23
N VAL A 49 -5.21 2.33 -4.54
CA VAL A 49 -5.20 1.21 -3.58
C VAL A 49 -4.22 1.48 -2.43
N LEU A 50 -3.03 2.00 -2.72
CA LEU A 50 -2.07 2.41 -1.68
C LEU A 50 -2.69 3.46 -0.75
N MET A 51 -3.32 4.49 -1.32
CA MET A 51 -3.98 5.52 -0.52
C MET A 51 -5.18 5.00 0.27
N ALA A 52 -5.96 4.06 -0.26
CA ALA A 52 -7.09 3.46 0.45
C ALA A 52 -6.65 2.68 1.69
N VAL A 53 -5.45 2.09 1.67
CA VAL A 53 -4.86 1.40 2.83
C VAL A 53 -4.18 2.38 3.79
N ILE A 54 -3.49 3.40 3.27
CA ILE A 54 -2.75 4.37 4.08
C ILE A 54 -3.69 5.35 4.79
N ALA A 55 -4.73 5.85 4.14
CA ALA A 55 -5.66 6.83 4.70
C ALA A 55 -6.26 6.41 6.05
N PRO A 56 -6.84 5.21 6.25
CA PRO A 56 -7.35 4.81 7.56
C PRO A 56 -6.23 4.72 8.60
N THR A 57 -5.03 4.27 8.21
CA THR A 57 -3.88 4.26 9.14
C THR A 57 -3.37 5.65 9.50
N ALA A 58 -3.64 6.67 8.68
CA ALA A 58 -3.30 8.05 8.99
C ALA A 58 -4.31 8.72 9.94
N PHE A 59 -5.57 8.28 9.95
CA PHE A 59 -6.63 8.91 10.75
C PHE A 59 -7.08 8.11 11.98
N ALA A 60 -6.91 6.78 12.00
CA ALA A 60 -7.53 5.90 13.00
C ALA A 60 -6.57 5.30 14.05
N THR A 61 -5.26 5.50 13.91
CA THR A 61 -4.21 4.88 14.76
C THR A 61 -3.76 5.80 15.90
N GLY A 62 -3.70 7.12 15.68
CA GLY A 62 -3.30 8.09 16.70
C GLY A 62 -2.93 9.46 16.16
N TRP A 63 -2.72 10.42 17.08
CA TRP A 63 -2.20 11.75 16.74
C TRP A 63 -0.77 11.67 16.21
N ALA A 64 0.00 10.68 16.65
CA ALA A 64 1.37 10.44 16.21
C ALA A 64 1.44 10.14 14.70
N GLU A 65 0.64 9.18 14.24
CA GLU A 65 0.56 8.79 12.83
C GLU A 65 -0.03 9.89 11.96
N THR A 66 -1.05 10.60 12.45
CA THR A 66 -1.66 11.73 11.74
C THR A 66 -0.62 12.83 11.47
N LEU A 67 0.12 13.25 12.50
CA LEU A 67 1.14 14.30 12.39
C LEU A 67 2.29 13.87 11.50
N ALA A 68 2.77 12.64 11.64
CA ALA A 68 3.84 12.14 10.78
C ALA A 68 3.40 12.04 9.30
N CYS A 69 2.15 11.64 9.05
CA CYS A 69 1.61 11.62 7.69
C CYS A 69 1.50 13.04 7.10
N ALA A 70 1.11 14.03 7.90
CA ALA A 70 1.09 15.43 7.49
C ALA A 70 2.49 15.98 7.17
N VAL A 71 3.49 15.72 8.03
CA VAL A 71 4.89 16.09 7.78
C VAL A 71 5.41 15.42 6.52
N THR A 72 5.09 14.13 6.32
CA THR A 72 5.50 13.38 5.12
C THR A 72 4.86 13.97 3.86
N ALA A 73 3.58 14.35 3.90
CA ALA A 73 2.89 14.98 2.77
C ALA A 73 3.51 16.33 2.40
N ILE A 74 3.86 17.16 3.39
CA ILE A 74 4.54 18.43 3.17
C ILE A 74 5.94 18.18 2.59
N ALA A 75 6.70 17.24 3.18
CA ALA A 75 8.04 16.92 2.72
C ALA A 75 8.05 16.36 1.29
N ALA A 76 7.13 15.47 0.96
CA ALA A 76 7.02 14.86 -0.37
C ALA A 76 6.74 15.89 -1.48
N SER A 77 6.18 17.06 -1.16
CA SER A 77 5.93 18.12 -2.13
C SER A 77 7.17 18.94 -2.52
N ARG A 78 8.23 18.90 -1.71
CA ARG A 78 9.41 19.79 -1.83
C ARG A 78 10.75 19.06 -1.85
N LEU A 79 10.83 17.82 -1.36
CA LEU A 79 12.05 17.07 -1.14
C LEU A 79 12.08 15.75 -1.94
N PRO A 80 13.27 15.18 -2.21
CA PRO A 80 13.38 13.87 -2.85
C PRO A 80 12.68 12.78 -2.01
N MET A 81 12.12 11.77 -2.68
CA MET A 81 11.39 10.65 -2.06
C MET A 81 12.10 10.02 -0.86
N LEU A 82 13.43 9.92 -0.91
CA LEU A 82 14.20 9.35 0.18
C LEU A 82 14.16 10.23 1.44
N ALA A 83 14.22 11.55 1.27
CA ALA A 83 14.18 12.49 2.38
C ALA A 83 12.78 12.58 3.02
N SER A 84 11.71 12.49 2.23
CA SER A 84 10.34 12.47 2.78
C SER A 84 10.08 11.20 3.60
N VAL A 85 10.56 10.05 3.15
CA VAL A 85 10.46 8.78 3.90
C VAL A 85 11.22 8.87 5.23
N VAL A 86 12.47 9.35 5.21
CA VAL A 86 13.28 9.49 6.44
C VAL A 86 12.60 10.43 7.43
N LEU A 87 12.08 11.57 6.98
CA LEU A 87 11.37 12.51 7.84
C LEU A 87 10.08 11.92 8.42
N GLY A 88 9.29 11.21 7.61
CA GLY A 88 8.08 10.54 8.09
C GLY A 88 8.37 9.50 9.16
N VAL A 89 9.32 8.61 8.90
CA VAL A 89 9.74 7.56 9.85
C VAL A 89 10.29 8.17 11.14
N ALA A 90 11.17 9.18 11.03
CA ALA A 90 11.72 9.87 12.19
C ALA A 90 10.63 10.54 13.03
N THR A 91 9.63 11.13 12.37
CA THR A 91 8.51 11.81 13.06
C THR A 91 7.66 10.81 13.85
N VAL A 92 7.26 9.67 13.25
CA VAL A 92 6.53 8.61 13.97
C VAL A 92 7.37 8.07 15.13
N ALA A 93 8.65 7.78 14.89
CA ALA A 93 9.54 7.21 15.89
C ALA A 93 9.70 8.13 17.11
N LEU A 94 9.85 9.44 16.88
CA LEU A 94 9.95 10.44 17.95
C LEU A 94 8.64 10.61 18.71
N LEU A 95 7.50 10.68 18.01
CA LEU A 95 6.18 10.80 18.64
C LEU A 95 5.86 9.58 19.51
N ARG A 96 6.17 8.38 19.01
CA ARG A 96 5.98 7.13 19.75
C ARG A 96 6.93 7.03 20.95
N ALA A 97 8.18 7.50 20.80
CA ALA A 97 9.14 7.56 21.90
C ALA A 97 8.74 8.59 22.98
N ALA A 98 7.99 9.64 22.61
CA ALA A 98 7.46 10.64 23.52
C ALA A 98 6.21 10.18 24.29
N GLY A 99 5.72 8.96 24.06
CA GLY A 99 4.59 8.37 24.78
C GLY A 99 3.20 8.68 24.21
N PHE A 100 3.15 9.13 22.95
CA PHE A 100 1.92 9.27 22.17
C PHE A 100 1.65 8.04 21.29
#